data_AF-A0A4S4A7N6-F1
#
_entry.id   AF-A0A4S4A7N6-F1
#
_cell.length_a   1.000
_cell.length_b   1.000
_cell.length_c   1.000
_cell.angle_alpha   90.00
_cell.angle_beta   90.00
_cell.angle_gamma   90.00
#
_symmetry.space_group_name_H-M   'P 1'
#
loop_
_entity.id
_entity.type
_entity.pdbx_description
1 polymer ?
#
loop_
_entity_poly.entity_id
_entity_poly.type
_entity_poly.pdbx_seq_one_letter_code
_entity_poly.pdbx_strand_id
1 'polypeptide(L)'
;MQTERSNVAPLARKVIAVEPAEKKVPHLCECDLGECRTDLLPLLHEMSRIATETGELPEILDILLQLMQRHLKVVRGMVSLYEPDSGRIFIHRSVGLTEEEAARGIYAPGEGIIGR
;
A
#
# COMPACT_ATOMS: atom_id res chain seq x y z
N MET A 1 -41.29 -23.45 -4.44
CA MET A 1 -39.86 -23.23 -4.17
C MET A 1 -39.45 -21.98 -4.93
N GLN A 2 -39.55 -20.81 -4.28
CA GLN A 2 -39.19 -19.52 -4.84
C GLN A 2 -37.75 -19.21 -4.40
N THR A 3 -36.92 -18.84 -5.36
CA THR A 3 -35.51 -18.50 -5.20
C THR A 3 -35.38 -17.06 -4.71
N GLU A 4 -34.86 -16.88 -3.51
CA GLU A 4 -34.56 -15.56 -2.94
C GLU A 4 -33.35 -14.96 -3.66
N ARG A 5 -33.60 -13.90 -4.44
CA ARG A 5 -32.55 -13.01 -4.96
C ARG A 5 -32.12 -12.09 -3.82
N SER A 6 -30.98 -12.42 -3.21
CA SER A 6 -30.28 -11.52 -2.27
C SER A 6 -29.92 -10.22 -3.00
N ASN A 7 -30.57 -9.13 -2.59
CA ASN A 7 -30.36 -7.78 -3.09
C ASN A 7 -29.23 -7.15 -2.29
N VAL A 8 -27.98 -7.31 -2.75
CA VAL A 8 -26.82 -6.62 -2.16
C VAL A 8 -26.74 -5.23 -2.77
N ALA A 9 -27.09 -4.22 -1.99
CA ALA A 9 -26.93 -2.82 -2.36
C ALA A 9 -25.43 -2.48 -2.51
N PRO A 10 -25.03 -1.68 -3.52
CA PRO A 10 -23.62 -1.34 -3.71
C PRO A 10 -23.20 -0.33 -2.64
N LEU A 11 -22.18 -0.68 -1.86
CA LEU A 11 -21.55 0.22 -0.90
C LEU A 11 -20.82 1.32 -1.69
N ALA A 12 -21.37 2.53 -1.70
CA ALA A 12 -20.78 3.67 -2.41
C ALA A 12 -19.38 3.96 -1.85
N ARG A 13 -18.35 3.73 -2.67
CA ARG A 13 -16.94 4.02 -2.36
C ARG A 13 -16.78 5.54 -2.23
N LYS A 14 -16.73 6.05 -1.01
CA LYS A 14 -16.43 7.46 -0.75
C LYS A 14 -14.95 7.68 -1.05
N VAL A 15 -14.65 8.17 -2.24
CA VAL A 15 -13.33 8.69 -2.58
C VAL A 15 -13.12 9.91 -1.69
N ILE A 16 -12.26 9.76 -0.68
CA ILE A 16 -11.83 10.89 0.14
C ILE A 16 -10.95 11.73 -0.77
N ALA A 17 -11.48 12.88 -1.20
CA ALA A 17 -10.68 13.90 -1.87
C ALA A 17 -9.59 14.34 -0.89
N VAL A 18 -8.35 13.98 -1.19
CA VAL A 18 -7.18 14.46 -0.47
C VAL A 18 -6.88 15.84 -1.03
N GLU A 19 -7.38 16.87 -0.36
CA GLU A 19 -6.95 18.23 -0.65
C GLU A 19 -5.44 18.35 -0.36
N PRO A 20 -4.66 18.96 -1.27
CA PRO A 20 -3.24 19.15 -1.03
C PRO A 20 -3.07 20.07 0.18
N ALA A 21 -2.37 19.59 1.20
CA ALA A 21 -2.04 20.37 2.37
C ALA A 21 -1.01 21.47 2.01
N GLU A 22 -1.47 22.56 1.42
CA GLU A 22 -0.71 23.82 1.31
C GLU A 22 -0.71 24.53 2.68
N LYS A 23 0.04 23.99 3.64
CA LYS A 23 0.50 24.77 4.79
C LYS A 23 2.02 24.84 4.70
N LYS A 24 2.55 26.05 4.59
CA LYS A 24 3.98 26.35 4.49
C LYS A 24 4.66 26.00 5.82
N VAL A 25 5.03 24.73 5.99
CA VAL A 25 5.82 24.26 7.13
C VAL A 25 7.23 24.87 7.00
N PRO A 26 7.79 25.46 8.07
CA PRO A 26 9.18 25.94 8.03
C PRO A 26 10.11 24.78 7.67
N HIS A 27 10.91 24.91 6.60
CA HIS A 27 11.91 23.91 6.21
C HIS A 27 13.01 23.83 7.27
N LEU A 28 12.84 22.94 8.25
CA LEU A 28 13.83 22.60 9.25
C LEU A 28 14.65 21.41 8.74
N CYS A 29 15.40 21.56 7.64
CA CYS A 29 16.23 20.49 7.11
C CYS A 29 17.72 20.87 7.03
N GLU A 30 18.56 20.03 7.63
CA GLU A 30 19.98 19.89 7.29
C GLU A 30 20.07 18.86 6.17
N CYS A 31 20.47 19.32 4.98
CA CYS A 31 20.53 18.49 3.78
C CYS A 31 21.85 17.72 3.72
N ASP A 32 21.93 16.56 4.38
CA ASP A 32 22.96 15.59 4.02
C ASP A 32 22.49 14.76 2.82
N LEU A 33 23.30 14.75 1.75
CA LEU A 33 23.05 14.08 0.45
C LEU A 33 22.04 14.74 -0.51
N GLY A 34 21.63 15.99 -0.27
CA GLY A 34 20.89 16.79 -1.26
C GLY A 34 19.37 16.56 -1.32
N GLU A 35 18.79 15.82 -0.39
CA GLU A 35 17.34 15.61 -0.29
C GLU A 35 16.80 16.05 1.09
N CYS A 36 15.87 17.02 1.11
CA CYS A 36 15.20 17.46 2.34
C CYS A 36 14.12 16.43 2.71
N ARG A 37 14.43 15.53 3.66
CA ARG A 37 13.50 14.48 4.12
C ARG A 37 12.27 14.99 4.87
N THR A 38 12.17 16.30 5.11
CA THR A 38 10.99 16.92 5.73
C THR A 38 9.72 16.67 4.91
N ASP A 39 9.83 16.52 3.58
CA ASP A 39 8.69 16.22 2.72
C ASP A 39 8.15 14.78 2.89
N LEU A 40 8.97 13.87 3.43
CA LEU A 40 8.59 12.50 3.74
C LEU A 40 7.81 12.39 5.06
N LEU A 41 8.03 13.30 6.02
CA LEU A 41 7.42 13.23 7.35
C LEU A 41 5.88 13.32 7.31
N PRO A 42 5.25 14.23 6.52
CA PRO A 42 3.79 14.24 6.35
C PRO A 42 3.26 12.93 5.79
N LEU A 43 3.97 12.31 4.84
CA LEU A 43 3.59 11.02 4.25
C LEU A 43 3.60 9.91 5.31
N LEU A 44 4.67 9.80 6.09
CA LEU A 44 4.78 8.81 7.17
C LEU A 44 3.68 9.00 8.22
N HIS A 45 3.34 10.25 8.55
CA HIS A 45 2.25 10.55 9.47
C HIS A 45 0.89 10.09 8.91
N GLU A 46 0.59 10.38 7.64
CA GLU A 46 -0.64 9.95 6.98
C GLU A 46 -0.74 8.41 6.93
N MET A 47 0.35 7.74 6.54
CA MET A 47 0.46 6.28 6.51
C MET A 47 0.19 5.67 7.90
N SER A 48 0.82 6.22 8.95
CA SER A 48 0.64 5.75 10.33
C SER A 48 -0.79 5.93 10.82
N ARG A 49 -1.44 7.06 10.49
CA ARG A 49 -2.82 7.33 10.90
C ARG A 49 -3.78 6.32 10.26
N ILE A 50 -3.65 6.12 8.94
CA ILE A 50 -4.51 5.19 8.20
C ILE A 50 -4.35 3.77 8.74
N ALA A 51 -3.12 3.32 8.95
CA ALA A 51 -2.84 1.99 9.50
C ALA A 51 -3.43 1.76 10.90
N THR A 52 -3.75 2.83 11.63
CA THR A 52 -4.35 2.77 12.98
C THR A 52 -5.88 2.89 12.95
N GLU A 53 -6.44 3.51 11.91
CA GLU A 53 -7.89 3.78 11.77
C GLU A 53 -8.65 2.68 11.02
N THR A 54 -7.99 1.98 10.07
CA THR A 54 -8.59 0.85 9.34
C THR A 54 -8.28 -0.48 10.01
N GLY A 55 -9.24 -1.41 10.00
CA GLY A 55 -9.14 -2.67 10.75
C GLY A 55 -8.51 -3.83 9.99
N GLU A 56 -8.58 -3.81 8.65
CA GLU A 56 -8.18 -4.96 7.82
C GLU A 56 -6.83 -4.72 7.14
N LEU A 57 -5.86 -5.62 7.40
CA LEU A 57 -4.51 -5.57 6.85
C LEU A 57 -4.46 -5.34 5.34
N PRO A 58 -5.26 -6.05 4.51
CA PRO A 58 -5.12 -5.89 3.07
C PRO A 58 -5.53 -4.50 2.57
N GLU A 59 -6.53 -3.89 3.22
CA GLU A 59 -6.96 -2.52 2.91
C GLU A 59 -5.89 -1.50 3.31
N ILE A 60 -5.25 -1.69 4.46
CA ILE A 60 -4.11 -0.88 4.89
C ILE A 60 -3.02 -0.91 3.82
N LEU A 61 -2.59 -2.10 3.39
CA LEU A 61 -1.51 -2.26 2.41
C LEU A 61 -1.85 -1.62 1.06
N ASP A 62 -3.09 -1.73 0.60
CA ASP A 62 -3.55 -1.09 -0.63
C ASP A 62 -3.47 0.44 -0.55
N ILE A 63 -3.84 1.03 0.58
CA ILE A 63 -3.76 2.48 0.78
C ILE A 63 -2.30 2.93 0.86
N LEU A 64 -1.44 2.20 1.58
CA LEU A 64 -0.01 2.51 1.67
C LEU A 64 0.68 2.46 0.30
N LEU A 65 0.42 1.43 -0.51
CA LEU A 65 0.97 1.33 -1.87
C LEU A 65 0.50 2.46 -2.80
N GLN A 66 -0.75 2.94 -2.64
CA GLN A 66 -1.26 4.11 -3.37
C GLN A 66 -0.58 5.40 -2.94
N LEU A 67 -0.34 5.58 -1.64
CA LEU A 67 0.40 6.72 -1.10
C LEU A 67 1.83 6.76 -1.65
N MET A 68 2.51 5.61 -1.69
CA MET A 68 3.86 5.51 -2.26
C MET A 68 3.90 5.86 -3.75
N GLN A 69 2.92 5.43 -4.55
CA GLN A 69 2.83 5.85 -5.95
C GLN A 69 2.69 7.36 -6.09
N ARG A 70 1.77 7.96 -5.33
CA ARG A 70 1.47 9.40 -5.41
C ARG A 70 2.63 10.27 -4.98
N HIS A 71 3.30 9.92 -3.88
CA HIS A 71 4.28 10.80 -3.23
C HIS A 71 5.74 10.43 -3.51
N LEU A 72 6.04 9.15 -3.76
CA LEU A 72 7.40 8.66 -3.99
C LEU A 72 7.67 8.29 -5.46
N LYS A 73 6.69 8.53 -6.36
CA LYS A 73 6.78 8.19 -7.78
C LYS A 73 7.07 6.70 -8.03
N VAL A 74 6.65 5.84 -7.11
CA VAL A 74 6.71 4.38 -7.31
C VAL A 74 5.80 4.05 -8.49
N VAL A 75 6.34 3.40 -9.52
CA VAL A 75 5.55 2.94 -10.67
C VAL A 75 5.05 1.50 -10.44
N ARG A 76 5.89 0.68 -9.80
CA ARG A 76 5.59 -0.71 -9.45
C ARG A 76 6.05 -0.99 -8.03
N GLY A 77 5.20 -1.61 -7.23
CA GLY A 77 5.50 -1.94 -5.85
C GLY A 77 4.67 -3.12 -5.39
N MET A 78 5.18 -3.87 -4.42
CA MET A 78 4.49 -5.03 -3.87
C MET A 78 4.86 -5.27 -2.42
N VAL A 79 3.92 -5.88 -1.70
CA VAL A 79 4.10 -6.37 -0.34
C VAL A 79 3.96 -7.88 -0.40
N SER A 80 5.04 -8.57 -0.08
CA SER A 80 5.08 -10.03 -0.06
C SER A 80 5.14 -10.55 1.36
N LEU A 81 4.32 -11.55 1.67
CA LEU A 81 4.23 -12.14 3.01
C LEU A 81 4.58 -13.62 2.95
N TYR A 82 5.27 -14.09 3.99
CA TYR A 82 5.53 -15.50 4.20
C TYR A 82 4.28 -16.18 4.78
N GLU A 83 3.87 -17.28 4.17
CA GLU A 83 2.79 -18.14 4.64
C GLU A 83 3.39 -19.39 5.29
N PRO A 84 3.24 -19.58 6.62
CA PRO A 84 3.85 -20.69 7.34
C PRO A 84 3.38 -22.08 6.88
N ASP A 85 2.11 -22.21 6.50
CA ASP A 85 1.51 -23.51 6.15
C ASP A 85 2.08 -24.09 4.85
N SER A 86 2.32 -23.24 3.85
CA SER A 86 2.92 -23.66 2.57
C SER A 86 4.45 -23.50 2.55
N GLY A 87 5.01 -22.73 3.48
CA GLY A 87 6.43 -22.41 3.54
C GLY A 87 6.90 -21.52 2.37
N ARG A 88 5.98 -20.78 1.76
CA ARG A 88 6.22 -19.93 0.59
C ARG A 88 5.98 -18.46 0.90
N ILE A 89 6.55 -17.58 0.09
CA ILE A 89 6.32 -16.13 0.12
C ILE A 89 5.46 -15.76 -1.06
N PHE A 90 4.35 -15.07 -0.82
CA PHE A 90 3.40 -14.65 -1.86
C PHE A 90 3.32 -13.14 -1.93
N ILE A 91 3.18 -12.60 -3.13
CA ILE A 91 2.70 -11.22 -3.29
C ILE A 91 1.28 -11.14 -2.72
N HIS A 92 1.13 -10.44 -1.59
CA HIS A 92 -0.15 -10.28 -0.93
C HIS A 92 -0.92 -9.06 -1.45
N ARG A 93 -0.20 -7.97 -1.74
CA ARG A 93 -0.72 -6.77 -2.43
C ARG A 93 0.33 -6.20 -3.36
N SER A 94 -0.13 -5.56 -4.43
CA SER A 94 0.77 -4.93 -5.40
C SER A 94 0.12 -3.75 -6.09
N VAL A 95 0.95 -2.95 -6.73
CA VAL A 95 0.51 -1.93 -7.66
C VAL A 95 1.44 -1.81 -8.85
N GLY A 96 0.87 -1.46 -10.00
CA GLY A 96 1.58 -1.43 -11.29
C GLY A 96 1.87 -2.81 -11.87
N LEU A 97 1.32 -3.87 -11.27
CA LEU A 97 1.32 -5.24 -11.78
C LEU A 97 -0.11 -5.64 -12.19
N THR A 98 -0.23 -6.46 -13.24
CA THR A 98 -1.51 -7.14 -13.52
C THR A 98 -1.77 -8.26 -12.51
N GLU A 99 -3.01 -8.74 -12.44
CA GLU A 99 -3.34 -9.88 -11.57
C GLU A 99 -2.53 -11.13 -11.93
N GLU A 100 -2.29 -11.38 -13.22
CA GLU A 100 -1.47 -12.51 -13.68
C GLU A 100 0.01 -12.32 -13.33
N GLU A 101 0.53 -11.09 -13.39
CA GLU A 101 1.87 -10.79 -12.94
C GLU A 101 2.02 -11.02 -11.43
N ALA A 102 1.07 -10.54 -10.63
CA ALA A 102 1.07 -10.71 -9.18
C ALA A 102 0.91 -12.18 -8.77
N ALA A 103 0.04 -12.94 -9.44
CA ALA A 103 -0.21 -14.36 -9.16
C ALA A 103 1.02 -15.25 -9.38
N ARG A 104 1.95 -14.84 -10.25
CA ARG A 104 3.23 -15.53 -10.46
C ARG A 104 4.25 -15.27 -9.35
N GLY A 105 4.03 -14.29 -8.48
CA GLY A 105 4.93 -13.92 -7.40
C GLY A 105 4.89 -14.88 -6.21
N ILE A 106 5.35 -16.11 -6.41
CA ILE A 106 5.44 -17.16 -5.41
C ILE A 106 6.90 -17.58 -5.23
N TYR A 107 7.51 -17.18 -4.13
CA TYR A 107 8.95 -17.34 -3.88
C TYR A 107 9.23 -18.35 -2.77
N ALA A 108 10.37 -19.02 -2.83
CA ALA A 108 10.91 -19.80 -1.73
C ALA A 108 11.76 -18.92 -0.79
N PRO A 109 11.86 -19.28 0.51
CA PRO A 109 12.93 -18.75 1.35
C PRO A 109 14.31 -19.02 0.70
N GLY A 110 15.17 -18.01 0.69
CA GLY A 110 16.48 -17.99 0.03
C GLY A 110 16.45 -17.65 -1.48
N GLU A 111 15.28 -17.47 -2.10
CA GLU A 111 15.16 -17.21 -3.54
C GLU A 111 15.35 -15.73 -3.89
N GLY A 112 16.32 -15.44 -4.76
CA GLY A 112 16.50 -14.10 -5.34
C GLY A 112 16.76 -13.02 -4.29
N ILE A 113 16.24 -11.82 -4.51
CA ILE A 113 16.32 -10.70 -3.55
C ILE A 113 15.21 -10.79 -2.49
N ILE A 114 14.03 -11.29 -2.88
CA ILE A 114 12.83 -11.27 -2.04
C ILE A 114 12.90 -12.33 -0.92
N GLY A 115 13.44 -13.52 -1.22
CA GLY A 115 13.54 -14.60 -0.25
C GLY A 115 14.84 -14.59 0.58
N ARG A 116 15.80 -13.72 0.27
CA ARG A 116 17.13 -13.73 0.90
C ARG A 116 17.13 -13.19 2.33
#